data_AF-A0A970Z9K7-F1
#
_entry.id   AF-A0A970Z9K7-F1
#
_cell.length_a   1.000
_cell.length_b   1.000
_cell.length_c   1.000
_cell.angle_alpha   90.00
_cell.angle_beta   90.00
_cell.angle_gamma   90.00
#
_symmetry.space_group_name_H-M   'P 1'
#
loop_
_entity.id
_entity.type
_entity.pdbx_description
1 polymer ?
#
loop_
_entity_poly.entity_id
_entity_poly.type
_entity_poly.pdbx_seq_one_letter_code
_entity_poly.pdbx_strand_id
1 'polypeptide(L)'
;ATVNAPETEGRDVQVLLDWVSEQPEARLDDDGDPRVGMVGASYGGGIQLTVAAIDCRVDALVPSLAWHSLETGLFRNETVKAGWASTLVDVAAAAELDPHVTHAADSIESGVLSDDDLEWFRSRGPGDLVDDITAPTLFVQGTVDTLFTVDEAILNHRSLAARGVPTGMLWFCGGHGTCLTHRPDTGWITDATFAWLDRWVKGDESIDTGPAIVIEDQHGDLWSADAFPDDEASGGTGDGEASDAGVGAASGGGTLPLVAEGGAGPLTGPPPEGDPLGALVLGITPARATNAVELPLPSSSDDANRLLLGAPVLTITYSGTVPDGPEPTRVFAQLVDEETGTVVGNQITPVPVVLDGAEHTTTIPLETIAHEPGGGLTLQLVATTVSFSVPRLGGEVTFSAIELTVPVATALAPA
;
A
#
# COMPACT_ATOMS: atom_id res chain seq x y z
N ALA A 1 -16.58 -7.86 16.50
CA ALA A 1 -15.39 -7.01 16.35
C ALA A 1 -15.80 -5.86 15.46
N THR A 2 -15.58 -4.62 15.91
CA THR A 2 -16.04 -3.40 15.22
C THR A 2 -15.03 -2.83 14.24
N VAL A 3 -13.82 -3.40 14.18
CA VAL A 3 -12.71 -3.06 13.28
C VAL A 3 -12.27 -1.60 13.45
N ASN A 4 -11.33 -1.38 14.38
CA ASN A 4 -10.61 -0.13 14.62
C ASN A 4 -11.54 1.09 14.66
N ALA A 5 -12.68 0.94 15.32
CA ALA A 5 -13.69 1.98 15.39
C ALA A 5 -13.31 3.00 16.48
N PRO A 6 -13.20 4.32 16.15
CA PRO A 6 -12.79 5.34 17.10
C PRO A 6 -13.66 5.39 18.37
N GLU A 7 -14.97 5.23 18.19
CA GLU A 7 -15.94 5.37 19.29
C GLU A 7 -16.13 4.14 20.17
N THR A 8 -15.45 3.04 19.84
CA THR A 8 -15.40 1.84 20.69
C THR A 8 -13.96 1.49 21.02
N GLU A 9 -13.21 0.97 20.05
CA GLU A 9 -11.84 0.49 20.25
C GLU A 9 -10.88 1.64 20.55
N GLY A 10 -11.07 2.82 19.94
CA GLY A 10 -10.33 4.02 20.32
C GLY A 10 -10.59 4.45 21.77
N ARG A 11 -11.85 4.40 22.22
CA ARG A 11 -12.23 4.68 23.62
C ARG A 11 -11.65 3.65 24.60
N ASP A 12 -11.57 2.39 24.20
CA ASP A 12 -10.92 1.35 25.01
C ASP A 12 -9.44 1.71 25.25
N VAL A 13 -8.74 2.26 24.26
CA VAL A 13 -7.36 2.74 24.46
C VAL A 13 -7.31 3.96 25.37
N GLN A 14 -8.28 4.89 25.33
CA GLN A 14 -8.33 6.00 26.31
C GLN A 14 -8.46 5.50 27.75
N VAL A 15 -9.24 4.43 27.98
CA VAL A 15 -9.32 3.78 29.29
C VAL A 15 -7.99 3.12 29.68
N LEU A 16 -7.25 2.56 28.71
CA LEU A 16 -5.90 2.06 28.98
C LEU A 16 -4.93 3.20 29.33
N LEU A 17 -5.02 4.36 28.69
CA LEU A 17 -4.23 5.54 29.02
C LEU A 17 -4.57 6.04 30.44
N ASP A 18 -5.84 6.10 30.80
CA ASP A 18 -6.29 6.39 32.18
C ASP A 18 -5.64 5.42 33.16
N TRP A 19 -5.74 4.11 32.87
CA TRP A 19 -5.14 3.09 33.72
C TRP A 19 -3.63 3.22 33.85
N VAL A 20 -2.91 3.47 32.75
CA VAL A 20 -1.45 3.70 32.76
C VAL A 20 -1.11 4.90 33.63
N SER A 21 -1.89 5.98 33.55
CA SER A 21 -1.66 7.19 34.35
C SER A 21 -1.79 6.97 35.87
N GLU A 22 -2.49 5.91 36.29
CA GLU A 22 -2.65 5.54 37.70
C GLU A 22 -1.55 4.59 38.22
N GLN A 23 -0.68 4.07 37.36
CA GLN A 23 0.34 3.11 37.77
C GLN A 23 1.55 3.80 38.43
N PRO A 24 2.09 3.26 39.54
CA PRO A 24 3.20 3.90 40.25
C PRO A 24 4.52 3.91 39.47
N GLU A 25 4.68 3.05 38.47
CA GLU A 25 5.83 3.01 37.57
C GLU A 25 5.73 4.04 36.43
N ALA A 26 4.53 4.57 36.16
CA ALA A 26 4.34 5.52 35.06
C ALA A 26 4.87 6.90 35.45
N ARG A 27 5.63 7.49 34.54
CA ARG A 27 5.95 8.92 34.59
C ARG A 27 4.78 9.67 33.98
N LEU A 28 4.36 10.76 34.62
CA LEU A 28 3.31 11.64 34.13
C LEU A 28 3.90 12.97 33.66
N ASP A 29 3.32 13.53 32.62
CA ASP A 29 3.62 14.88 32.13
C ASP A 29 2.68 15.93 32.74
N ASP A 30 1.44 15.54 33.07
CA ASP A 30 0.50 16.28 33.93
C ASP A 30 -0.44 15.30 34.69
N ASP A 31 -1.34 15.82 35.54
CA ASP A 31 -2.33 15.01 36.26
C ASP A 31 -3.23 14.23 35.29
N GLY A 32 -3.15 12.89 35.33
CA GLY A 32 -3.88 11.98 34.43
C GLY A 32 -3.29 11.87 33.01
N ASP A 33 -2.12 12.46 32.76
CA ASP A 33 -1.44 12.46 31.47
C ASP A 33 -0.13 11.66 31.54
N PRO A 34 -0.15 10.36 31.14
CA PRO A 34 1.04 9.52 31.18
C PRO A 34 1.99 9.86 30.04
N ARG A 35 3.29 9.93 30.34
CA ARG A 35 4.32 10.02 29.31
C ARG A 35 4.40 8.68 28.56
N VAL A 36 3.86 8.63 27.35
CA VAL A 36 3.65 7.39 26.61
C VAL A 36 3.78 7.59 25.10
N GLY A 37 4.48 6.65 24.44
CA GLY A 37 4.43 6.48 23.00
C GLY A 37 3.83 5.13 22.63
N MET A 38 3.36 5.01 21.40
CA MET A 38 2.84 3.74 20.88
C MET A 38 3.71 3.21 19.74
N VAL A 39 3.86 1.89 19.69
CA VAL A 39 4.60 1.15 18.64
C VAL A 39 3.82 -0.12 18.34
N GLY A 40 3.70 -0.47 17.06
CA GLY A 40 2.90 -1.63 16.67
C GLY A 40 2.69 -1.72 15.16
N ALA A 41 2.50 -2.95 14.70
CA ALA A 41 2.32 -3.26 13.28
C ALA A 41 0.88 -3.64 12.94
N SER A 42 0.49 -3.46 11.67
CA SER A 42 -0.82 -3.86 11.14
C SER A 42 -1.95 -3.18 11.93
N TYR A 43 -2.88 -3.96 12.50
CA TYR A 43 -3.90 -3.47 13.41
C TYR A 43 -3.34 -2.66 14.58
N GLY A 44 -2.19 -3.09 15.12
CA GLY A 44 -1.48 -2.37 16.18
C GLY A 44 -0.87 -1.05 15.70
N GLY A 45 -0.69 -0.85 14.39
CA GLY A 45 -0.35 0.43 13.79
C GLY A 45 -1.59 1.29 13.55
N GLY A 46 -2.65 0.71 12.98
CA GLY A 46 -3.91 1.40 12.70
C GLY A 46 -4.56 1.99 13.94
N ILE A 47 -4.57 1.27 15.08
CA ILE A 47 -5.18 1.78 16.32
C ILE A 47 -4.42 2.98 16.90
N GLN A 48 -3.12 3.11 16.64
CA GLN A 48 -2.33 4.28 17.08
C GLN A 48 -2.83 5.56 16.43
N LEU A 49 -3.05 5.51 15.11
CA LEU A 49 -3.56 6.65 14.35
C LEU A 49 -4.98 7.00 14.82
N THR A 50 -5.84 6.00 15.00
CA THR A 50 -7.20 6.19 15.48
C THR A 50 -7.25 6.85 16.86
N VAL A 51 -6.49 6.35 17.84
CA VAL A 51 -6.54 6.90 19.20
C VAL A 51 -5.89 8.28 19.29
N ALA A 52 -4.77 8.51 18.60
CA ALA A 52 -4.07 9.79 18.65
C ALA A 52 -4.87 10.93 18.02
N ALA A 53 -5.87 10.62 17.19
CA ALA A 53 -6.80 11.61 16.65
C ALA A 53 -7.87 12.05 17.66
N ILE A 54 -8.17 11.22 18.66
CA ILE A 54 -9.26 11.48 19.63
C ILE A 54 -8.75 11.65 21.08
N ASP A 55 -7.46 11.45 21.32
CA ASP A 55 -6.79 11.61 22.61
C ASP A 55 -5.40 12.22 22.44
N CYS A 56 -5.15 13.36 23.07
CA CYS A 56 -3.91 14.11 22.92
C CYS A 56 -2.76 13.61 23.81
N ARG A 57 -2.99 12.61 24.68
CA ARG A 57 -2.01 12.12 25.67
C ARG A 57 -0.95 11.18 25.09
N VAL A 58 -1.02 10.84 23.80
CA VAL A 58 0.02 10.03 23.16
C VAL A 58 1.13 10.94 22.63
N ASP A 59 2.33 10.83 23.18
CA ASP A 59 3.46 11.72 22.91
C ASP A 59 4.12 11.48 21.56
N ALA A 60 4.10 10.22 21.07
CA ALA A 60 4.71 9.83 19.80
C ALA A 60 4.14 8.51 19.28
N LEU A 61 4.07 8.39 17.97
CA LEU A 61 3.56 7.20 17.28
C LEU A 61 4.66 6.56 16.41
N VAL A 62 4.65 5.23 16.34
CA VAL A 62 5.40 4.44 15.37
C VAL A 62 4.46 3.41 14.72
N PRO A 63 3.52 3.86 13.86
CA PRO A 63 2.60 2.99 13.17
C PRO A 63 3.33 2.25 12.05
N SER A 64 3.43 0.92 12.19
CA SER A 64 4.01 0.06 11.15
C SER A 64 2.91 -0.63 10.34
N LEU A 65 3.04 -0.68 9.01
CA LEU A 65 2.13 -1.44 8.13
C LEU A 65 0.64 -1.11 8.38
N ALA A 66 0.35 0.16 8.69
CA ALA A 66 -0.98 0.63 9.05
C ALA A 66 -1.74 1.07 7.80
N TRP A 67 -3.03 1.37 7.97
CA TRP A 67 -3.87 1.90 6.90
C TRP A 67 -4.31 3.34 7.20
N HIS A 68 -4.64 4.05 6.13
CA HIS A 68 -5.46 5.24 6.15
C HIS A 68 -6.94 4.86 6.12
N SER A 69 -7.37 4.06 5.12
CA SER A 69 -8.77 3.64 4.95
C SER A 69 -8.90 2.16 4.60
N LEU A 70 -9.91 1.49 5.17
CA LEU A 70 -10.23 0.12 4.78
C LEU A 70 -10.80 0.04 3.36
N GLU A 71 -11.39 1.11 2.84
CA GLU A 71 -11.83 1.16 1.44
C GLU A 71 -10.64 1.10 0.49
N THR A 72 -9.64 1.97 0.67
CA THR A 72 -8.46 1.98 -0.20
C THR A 72 -7.60 0.73 0.02
N GLY A 73 -7.55 0.21 1.26
CA GLY A 73 -6.88 -1.03 1.61
C GLY A 73 -7.51 -2.30 1.03
N LEU A 74 -8.85 -2.44 1.01
CA LEU A 74 -9.54 -3.70 0.63
C LEU A 74 -10.41 -3.61 -0.63
N PHE A 75 -10.69 -2.40 -1.13
CA PHE A 75 -11.64 -2.14 -2.21
C PHE A 75 -11.11 -1.12 -3.25
N ARG A 76 -9.80 -1.16 -3.52
CA ARG A 76 -9.15 -0.23 -4.45
C ARG A 76 -9.79 -0.27 -5.85
N ASN A 77 -10.02 0.91 -6.43
CA ASN A 77 -10.70 1.11 -7.72
C ASN A 77 -12.00 0.28 -7.84
N GLU A 78 -12.78 0.28 -6.76
CA GLU A 78 -14.05 -0.43 -6.63
C GLU A 78 -13.90 -1.92 -6.98
N THR A 79 -12.82 -2.55 -6.52
CA THR A 79 -12.52 -3.96 -6.78
C THR A 79 -12.09 -4.61 -5.48
N VAL A 80 -12.80 -5.67 -5.07
CA VAL A 80 -12.52 -6.37 -3.82
C VAL A 80 -11.15 -7.05 -3.91
N LYS A 81 -10.25 -6.79 -2.95
CA LYS A 81 -9.02 -7.57 -2.75
C LYS A 81 -9.36 -8.96 -2.20
N ALA A 82 -9.94 -9.82 -3.05
CA ALA A 82 -10.54 -11.09 -2.67
C ALA A 82 -9.58 -12.02 -1.91
N GLY A 83 -8.29 -12.03 -2.29
CA GLY A 83 -7.28 -12.82 -1.58
C GLY A 83 -7.13 -12.42 -0.11
N TRP A 84 -6.98 -11.12 0.14
CA TRP A 84 -6.88 -10.57 1.49
C TRP A 84 -8.20 -10.64 2.25
N ALA A 85 -9.32 -10.29 1.61
CA ALA A 85 -10.64 -10.35 2.24
C ALA A 85 -10.95 -11.78 2.74
N SER A 86 -10.70 -12.81 1.93
CA SER A 86 -10.88 -14.21 2.32
C SER A 86 -9.96 -14.58 3.49
N THR A 87 -8.68 -14.19 3.41
CA THR A 87 -7.69 -14.46 4.45
C THR A 87 -8.08 -13.84 5.80
N LEU A 88 -8.54 -12.59 5.81
CA LEU A 88 -8.95 -11.88 7.03
C LEU A 88 -10.20 -12.50 7.65
N VAL A 89 -11.18 -12.91 6.82
CA VAL A 89 -12.38 -13.63 7.29
C VAL A 89 -11.99 -14.96 7.93
N ASP A 90 -11.07 -15.71 7.32
CA ASP A 90 -10.58 -16.98 7.87
C ASP A 90 -9.86 -16.79 9.22
N VAL A 91 -9.00 -15.77 9.32
CA VAL A 91 -8.32 -15.41 10.58
C VAL A 91 -9.33 -15.02 11.66
N ALA A 92 -10.42 -14.35 11.29
CA ALA A 92 -11.46 -13.91 12.20
C ALA A 92 -12.58 -14.93 12.45
N ALA A 93 -12.50 -16.14 11.89
CA ALA A 93 -13.60 -17.12 11.88
C ALA A 93 -14.09 -17.55 13.27
N ALA A 94 -13.25 -17.41 14.31
CA ALA A 94 -13.62 -17.73 15.69
C ALA A 94 -14.24 -16.55 16.47
N ALA A 95 -14.25 -15.34 15.87
CA ALA A 95 -14.76 -14.13 16.51
C ALA A 95 -16.25 -13.92 16.21
N GLU A 96 -16.93 -13.17 17.08
CA GLU A 96 -18.22 -12.58 16.76
C GLU A 96 -17.99 -11.34 15.90
N LEU A 97 -18.33 -11.41 14.62
CA LEU A 97 -18.12 -10.35 13.63
C LEU A 97 -19.31 -9.41 13.54
N ASP A 98 -19.03 -8.14 13.23
CA ASP A 98 -20.10 -7.19 12.87
C ASP A 98 -20.82 -7.70 11.60
N PRO A 99 -22.17 -7.62 11.52
CA PRO A 99 -22.93 -8.07 10.36
C PRO A 99 -22.43 -7.54 9.01
N HIS A 100 -21.92 -6.31 8.96
CA HIS A 100 -21.36 -5.74 7.73
C HIS A 100 -20.12 -6.49 7.24
N VAL A 101 -19.28 -7.00 8.15
CA VAL A 101 -18.13 -7.83 7.77
C VAL A 101 -18.59 -9.15 7.16
N THR A 102 -19.61 -9.80 7.75
CA THR A 102 -20.15 -11.05 7.20
C THR A 102 -20.88 -10.84 5.87
N HIS A 103 -21.62 -9.74 5.72
CA HIS A 103 -22.32 -9.43 4.47
C HIS A 103 -21.36 -9.07 3.33
N ALA A 104 -20.28 -8.33 3.63
CA ALA A 104 -19.20 -8.09 2.68
C ALA A 104 -18.43 -9.38 2.32
N ALA A 105 -18.25 -10.31 3.27
CA ALA A 105 -17.62 -11.60 3.00
C ALA A 105 -18.41 -12.43 1.98
N ASP A 106 -19.75 -12.41 2.06
CA ASP A 106 -20.64 -13.06 1.08
C ASP A 106 -20.51 -12.46 -0.34
N SER A 107 -19.94 -11.26 -0.45
CA SER A 107 -19.76 -10.51 -1.71
C SER A 107 -18.35 -10.64 -2.31
N ILE A 108 -17.44 -11.40 -1.68
CA ILE A 108 -16.06 -11.56 -2.15
C ILE A 108 -16.01 -12.18 -3.56
N GLU A 109 -16.84 -13.19 -3.82
CA GLU A 109 -16.85 -13.89 -5.12
C GLU A 109 -17.39 -13.00 -6.24
N SER A 110 -18.47 -12.25 -5.98
CA SER A 110 -19.06 -11.35 -6.97
C SER A 110 -18.25 -10.07 -7.17
N GLY A 111 -17.47 -9.66 -6.16
CA GLY A 111 -16.76 -8.39 -6.14
C GLY A 111 -17.68 -7.17 -6.01
N VAL A 112 -18.97 -7.37 -5.70
CA VAL A 112 -19.98 -6.28 -5.63
C VAL A 112 -20.40 -6.07 -4.18
N LEU A 113 -19.84 -5.03 -3.55
CA LEU A 113 -20.24 -4.59 -2.22
C LEU A 113 -21.49 -3.72 -2.27
N SER A 114 -22.28 -3.73 -1.18
CA SER A 114 -23.38 -2.78 -1.02
C SER A 114 -22.89 -1.40 -0.60
N ASP A 115 -23.63 -0.34 -0.96
CA ASP A 115 -23.31 1.02 -0.53
C ASP A 115 -23.26 1.14 1.01
N ASP A 116 -24.17 0.43 1.70
CA ASP A 116 -24.23 0.40 3.17
C ASP A 116 -22.98 -0.23 3.79
N ASP A 117 -22.44 -1.32 3.24
CA ASP A 117 -21.19 -1.91 3.73
C ASP A 117 -20.00 -1.01 3.43
N LEU A 118 -19.98 -0.38 2.25
CA LEU A 118 -18.91 0.51 1.85
C LEU A 118 -18.85 1.73 2.79
N GLU A 119 -19.99 2.34 3.10
CA GLU A 119 -20.09 3.41 4.10
C GLU A 119 -19.64 2.93 5.49
N TRP A 120 -20.03 1.71 5.87
CA TRP A 120 -19.56 1.11 7.12
C TRP A 120 -18.04 0.96 7.16
N PHE A 121 -17.40 0.40 6.13
CA PHE A 121 -15.93 0.23 6.07
C PHE A 121 -15.19 1.58 6.03
N ARG A 122 -15.73 2.59 5.33
CA ARG A 122 -15.19 3.96 5.33
C ARG A 122 -15.20 4.58 6.72
N SER A 123 -16.18 4.23 7.56
CA SER A 123 -16.27 4.72 8.94
C SER A 123 -15.31 4.03 9.93
N ARG A 124 -14.51 3.06 9.47
CA ARG A 124 -13.59 2.27 10.30
C ARG A 124 -12.13 2.68 10.11
N GLY A 125 -11.39 2.74 11.21
CA GLY A 125 -9.99 3.17 11.21
C GLY A 125 -9.83 4.69 11.28
N PRO A 126 -8.63 5.19 10.97
CA PRO A 126 -8.32 6.59 11.18
C PRO A 126 -8.91 7.49 10.09
N GLY A 127 -8.79 7.16 8.79
CA GLY A 127 -9.33 7.97 7.69
C GLY A 127 -8.99 9.46 7.83
N ASP A 128 -9.98 10.32 7.63
CA ASP A 128 -9.83 11.77 7.79
C ASP A 128 -9.46 12.20 9.23
N LEU A 129 -9.65 11.35 10.25
CA LEU A 129 -9.25 11.67 11.63
C LEU A 129 -7.73 11.84 11.77
N VAL A 130 -6.94 11.35 10.81
CA VAL A 130 -5.50 11.63 10.80
C VAL A 130 -5.22 13.13 10.82
N ASP A 131 -6.12 13.96 10.28
CA ASP A 131 -6.00 15.42 10.30
C ASP A 131 -5.96 16.02 11.72
N ASP A 132 -6.53 15.32 12.70
CA ASP A 132 -6.60 15.77 14.10
C ASP A 132 -5.40 15.33 14.95
N ILE A 133 -4.55 14.43 14.43
CA ILE A 133 -3.36 13.95 15.15
C ILE A 133 -2.32 15.07 15.23
N THR A 134 -1.85 15.35 16.45
CA THR A 134 -0.74 16.28 16.72
C THR A 134 0.55 15.60 17.16
N ALA A 135 0.51 14.30 17.46
CA ALA A 135 1.65 13.54 17.94
C ALA A 135 2.69 13.33 16.83
N PRO A 136 4.00 13.61 17.09
CA PRO A 136 5.09 13.21 16.21
C PRO A 136 4.99 11.74 15.79
N THR A 137 5.02 11.48 14.48
CA THR A 137 4.77 10.14 13.92
C THR A 137 5.90 9.63 13.02
N LEU A 138 6.48 8.47 13.35
CA LEU A 138 7.41 7.74 12.49
C LEU A 138 6.70 6.58 11.80
N PHE A 139 6.42 6.71 10.51
CA PHE A 139 5.81 5.64 9.73
C PHE A 139 6.83 4.59 9.34
N VAL A 140 6.45 3.31 9.46
CA VAL A 140 7.25 2.17 8.99
C VAL A 140 6.41 1.36 8.01
N GLN A 141 6.82 1.27 6.75
CA GLN A 141 5.98 0.69 5.71
C GLN A 141 6.74 -0.33 4.86
N GLY A 142 6.02 -1.38 4.45
CA GLY A 142 6.57 -2.44 3.63
C GLY A 142 6.40 -2.14 2.14
N THR A 143 7.48 -2.19 1.35
CA THR A 143 7.44 -2.01 -0.12
C THR A 143 6.72 -3.15 -0.84
N VAL A 144 6.62 -4.31 -0.17
CA VAL A 144 5.90 -5.49 -0.66
C VAL A 144 4.57 -5.73 0.06
N ASP A 145 4.09 -4.77 0.86
CA ASP A 145 2.79 -4.89 1.54
C ASP A 145 1.65 -4.77 0.51
N THR A 146 0.87 -5.84 0.36
CA THR A 146 -0.23 -5.90 -0.62
C THR A 146 -1.61 -5.69 0.03
N LEU A 147 -1.69 -5.71 1.36
CA LEU A 147 -2.91 -5.43 2.10
C LEU A 147 -3.07 -3.91 2.26
N PHE A 148 -2.09 -3.30 2.92
CA PHE A 148 -2.00 -1.86 3.13
C PHE A 148 -0.77 -1.38 2.39
N THR A 149 -0.97 -0.99 1.13
CA THR A 149 0.13 -0.63 0.24
C THR A 149 0.82 0.62 0.73
N VAL A 150 1.99 0.93 0.15
CA VAL A 150 2.79 2.07 0.57
C VAL A 150 2.00 3.38 0.51
N ASP A 151 1.02 3.47 -0.39
CA ASP A 151 0.10 4.60 -0.53
C ASP A 151 -0.62 4.96 0.78
N GLU A 152 -0.99 3.98 1.61
CA GLU A 152 -1.68 4.22 2.88
C GLU A 152 -0.80 5.03 3.85
N ALA A 153 0.48 4.68 3.97
CA ALA A 153 1.42 5.41 4.81
C ALA A 153 1.74 6.78 4.22
N ILE A 154 1.82 6.90 2.88
CA ILE A 154 2.05 8.18 2.19
C ILE A 154 0.90 9.15 2.47
N LEU A 155 -0.36 8.71 2.36
CA LEU A 155 -1.54 9.53 2.63
C LEU A 155 -1.51 10.08 4.07
N ASN A 156 -1.28 9.19 5.04
CA ASN A 156 -1.20 9.57 6.44
C ASN A 156 -0.04 10.55 6.71
N HIS A 157 1.14 10.27 6.17
CA HIS A 157 2.32 11.12 6.29
C HIS A 157 2.07 12.51 5.72
N ARG A 158 1.51 12.60 4.50
CA ARG A 158 1.25 13.89 3.84
C ARG A 158 0.23 14.72 4.59
N SER A 159 -0.84 14.09 5.09
CA SER A 159 -1.81 14.76 5.95
C SER A 159 -1.12 15.41 7.17
N LEU A 160 -0.28 14.65 7.90
CA LEU A 160 0.45 15.15 9.08
C LEU A 160 1.47 16.23 8.75
N ALA A 161 2.30 15.99 7.74
CA ALA A 161 3.34 16.92 7.30
C ALA A 161 2.75 18.26 6.84
N ALA A 162 1.62 18.25 6.13
CA ALA A 162 0.93 19.47 5.69
C ALA A 162 0.44 20.35 6.86
N ARG A 163 0.26 19.77 8.04
CA ARG A 163 -0.13 20.46 9.29
C ARG A 163 1.07 20.78 10.19
N GLY A 164 2.29 20.50 9.73
CA GLY A 164 3.52 20.79 10.47
C GLY A 164 3.76 19.85 11.65
N VAL A 165 3.09 18.69 11.68
CA VAL A 165 3.39 17.63 12.64
C VAL A 165 4.74 17.02 12.26
N PRO A 166 5.68 16.83 13.21
CA PRO A 166 6.95 16.16 12.90
C PRO A 166 6.71 14.73 12.43
N THR A 167 7.20 14.41 11.23
CA THR A 167 7.06 13.09 10.63
C THR A 167 8.38 12.52 10.15
N GLY A 168 8.46 11.19 10.12
CA GLY A 168 9.50 10.43 9.42
C GLY A 168 8.89 9.22 8.71
N MET A 169 9.58 8.67 7.71
CA MET A 169 9.13 7.54 6.92
C MET A 169 10.25 6.52 6.68
N LEU A 170 10.03 5.27 7.06
CA LEU A 170 10.96 4.17 6.83
C LEU A 170 10.31 3.13 5.93
N TRP A 171 10.90 2.81 4.79
CA TRP A 171 10.44 1.75 3.89
C TRP A 171 11.42 0.59 3.88
N PHE A 172 10.89 -0.63 3.95
CA PHE A 172 11.68 -1.85 3.96
C PHE A 172 11.03 -2.94 3.11
N CYS A 173 11.80 -3.96 2.73
CA CYS A 173 11.29 -5.12 2.03
C CYS A 173 10.56 -6.06 3.01
N GLY A 174 9.27 -5.80 3.24
CA GLY A 174 8.39 -6.65 4.03
C GLY A 174 6.95 -6.15 4.04
N GLY A 175 6.19 -6.51 5.08
CA GLY A 175 4.78 -6.13 5.23
C GLY A 175 3.82 -7.32 5.19
N HIS A 176 2.56 -7.07 4.86
CA HIS A 176 1.58 -8.11 4.48
C HIS A 176 1.86 -8.56 3.03
N GLY A 177 3.01 -9.19 2.86
CA GLY A 177 3.51 -9.68 1.60
C GLY A 177 4.77 -10.48 1.83
N THR A 178 5.54 -10.71 0.78
CA THR A 178 6.70 -11.58 0.85
C THR A 178 7.87 -10.94 0.11
N CYS A 179 8.99 -10.74 0.82
CA CYS A 179 10.19 -10.16 0.22
C CYS A 179 10.92 -11.23 -0.60
N LEU A 180 10.91 -11.10 -1.93
CA LEU A 180 11.41 -12.13 -2.85
C LEU A 180 12.83 -11.87 -3.36
N THR A 181 13.39 -10.70 -3.09
CA THR A 181 14.60 -10.21 -3.76
C THR A 181 15.85 -10.36 -2.90
N HIS A 182 15.72 -10.22 -1.58
CA HIS A 182 16.79 -10.49 -0.61
C HIS A 182 16.21 -10.86 0.77
N ARG A 183 17.08 -11.13 1.75
CA ARG A 183 16.67 -11.34 3.15
C ARG A 183 16.70 -9.99 3.88
N PRO A 184 15.55 -9.45 4.34
CA PRO A 184 15.52 -8.13 4.96
C PRO A 184 16.28 -8.10 6.29
N ASP A 185 16.98 -7.00 6.55
CA ASP A 185 17.57 -6.65 7.85
C ASP A 185 16.79 -5.48 8.45
N THR A 186 16.09 -5.72 9.56
CA THR A 186 15.24 -4.71 10.22
C THR A 186 15.87 -4.09 11.46
N GLY A 187 17.16 -4.35 11.71
CA GLY A 187 17.88 -3.77 12.86
C GLY A 187 17.87 -2.25 12.85
N TRP A 188 18.08 -1.64 11.69
CA TRP A 188 18.08 -0.18 11.52
C TRP A 188 16.71 0.46 11.80
N ILE A 189 15.60 -0.22 11.50
CA ILE A 189 14.25 0.24 11.86
C ILE A 189 14.09 0.26 13.38
N THR A 190 14.62 -0.76 14.06
CA THR A 190 14.56 -0.84 15.53
C THR A 190 15.35 0.30 16.16
N ASP A 191 16.55 0.59 15.65
CA ASP A 191 17.39 1.68 16.13
C ASP A 191 16.71 3.06 15.89
N ALA A 192 16.13 3.28 14.70
CA ALA A 192 15.39 4.49 14.38
C ALA A 192 14.13 4.66 15.25
N THR A 193 13.42 3.56 15.53
CA THR A 193 12.27 3.53 16.44
C THR A 193 12.66 3.99 17.84
N PHE A 194 13.76 3.45 18.40
CA PHE A 194 14.23 3.89 19.72
C PHE A 194 14.71 5.34 19.72
N ALA A 195 15.40 5.80 18.66
CA ALA A 195 15.79 7.20 18.54
C ALA A 195 14.57 8.14 18.51
N TRP A 196 13.51 7.76 17.79
CA TRP A 196 12.26 8.51 17.75
C TRP A 196 11.59 8.63 19.11
N LEU A 197 11.46 7.50 19.83
CA LEU A 197 10.88 7.49 21.18
C LEU A 197 11.75 8.26 22.18
N ASP A 198 13.08 8.19 22.06
CA ASP A 198 13.98 8.96 22.91
C ASP A 198 13.86 10.47 22.65
N ARG A 199 13.70 10.87 21.38
CA ARG A 199 13.48 12.27 21.02
C ARG A 199 12.16 12.82 21.56
N TRP A 200 11.07 12.09 21.37
CA TRP A 200 9.72 12.62 21.58
C TRP A 200 9.07 12.18 22.90
N VAL A 201 9.15 10.90 23.27
CA VAL A 201 8.60 10.41 24.55
C VAL A 201 9.52 10.78 25.71
N LYS A 202 10.84 10.55 25.61
CA LYS A 202 11.76 10.99 26.67
C LYS A 202 12.02 12.50 26.63
N GLY A 203 11.74 13.17 25.51
CA GLY A 203 11.96 14.60 25.32
C GLY A 203 13.45 14.97 25.25
N ASP A 204 14.31 14.05 24.82
CA ASP A 204 15.74 14.30 24.67
C ASP A 204 16.03 15.01 23.34
N GLU A 205 16.13 16.34 23.37
CA GLU A 205 16.39 17.16 22.18
C GLU A 205 17.78 16.97 21.56
N SER A 206 18.68 16.24 22.24
CA SER A 206 20.01 15.93 21.70
C SER A 206 20.00 14.74 20.73
N ILE A 207 18.91 13.98 20.68
CA ILE A 207 18.75 12.83 19.80
C ILE A 207 18.42 13.31 18.38
N ASP A 208 19.27 12.91 17.43
CA ASP A 208 18.99 13.03 16.02
C ASP A 208 18.10 11.85 15.58
N THR A 209 16.96 12.16 14.96
CA THR A 209 16.03 11.15 14.43
C THR A 209 16.38 10.71 13.02
N GLY A 210 17.41 11.30 12.42
CA GLY A 210 17.88 10.97 11.08
C GLY A 210 17.08 11.64 9.96
N PRO A 211 17.26 11.16 8.71
CA PRO A 211 16.59 11.70 7.52
C PRO A 211 15.06 11.62 7.61
N ALA A 212 14.38 12.47 6.85
CA ALA A 212 12.91 12.47 6.78
C ALA A 212 12.36 11.18 6.14
N ILE A 213 13.12 10.57 5.23
CA ILE A 213 12.80 9.28 4.62
C ILE A 213 14.03 8.41 4.46
N VAL A 214 13.87 7.11 4.74
CA VAL A 214 14.84 6.05 4.43
C VAL A 214 14.09 4.92 3.70
N ILE A 215 14.63 4.42 2.59
CA ILE A 215 14.04 3.38 1.75
C ILE A 215 15.07 2.29 1.49
N GLU A 216 14.71 1.05 1.75
CA GLU A 216 15.43 -0.14 1.28
C GLU A 216 14.94 -0.52 -0.13
N ASP A 217 15.87 -0.66 -1.08
CA ASP A 217 15.55 -1.12 -2.43
C ASP A 217 15.53 -2.66 -2.54
N GLN A 218 15.35 -3.19 -3.76
CA GLN A 218 15.27 -4.64 -3.95
C GLN A 218 16.59 -5.38 -3.65
N HIS A 219 17.72 -4.69 -3.61
CA HIS A 219 19.04 -5.25 -3.34
C HIS A 219 19.41 -5.20 -1.85
N GLY A 220 18.60 -4.51 -1.05
CA GLY A 220 18.85 -4.28 0.38
C GLY A 220 19.72 -3.04 0.63
N ASP A 221 19.95 -2.23 -0.41
CA ASP A 221 20.69 -0.98 -0.27
C ASP A 221 19.73 0.12 0.23
N LEU A 222 20.24 0.96 1.13
CA LEU A 222 19.46 2.03 1.75
C LEU A 222 19.64 3.34 0.97
N TRP A 223 18.53 4.03 0.76
CA TRP A 223 18.42 5.35 0.16
C TRP A 223 17.79 6.30 1.15
N SER A 224 18.24 7.55 1.21
CA SER A 224 17.67 8.54 2.13
C SER A 224 17.58 9.94 1.55
N ALA A 225 16.70 10.75 2.14
CA ALA A 225 16.58 12.17 1.86
C ALA A 225 16.10 12.96 3.09
N ASP A 226 16.52 14.22 3.18
CA ASP A 226 16.14 15.14 4.25
C ASP A 226 14.71 15.71 4.08
N ALA A 227 14.05 15.39 2.97
CA ALA A 227 12.66 15.75 2.69
C ALA A 227 11.95 14.59 2.01
N PHE A 228 10.67 14.40 2.36
CA PHE A 228 9.81 13.46 1.65
C PHE A 228 9.55 13.95 0.22
N PRO A 229 9.59 13.09 -0.83
CA PRO A 229 9.40 13.53 -2.21
C PRO A 229 8.04 14.19 -2.49
N ASP A 230 8.05 15.32 -3.19
CA ASP A 230 6.84 16.05 -3.61
C ASP A 230 5.98 15.25 -4.62
N ASP A 231 4.70 15.64 -4.77
CA ASP A 231 3.71 14.98 -5.66
C ASP A 231 4.13 14.90 -7.14
N GLU A 232 4.83 15.92 -7.64
CA GLU A 232 5.38 15.98 -9.01
C GLU A 232 6.46 14.91 -9.27
N ALA A 233 7.12 14.43 -8.22
CA ALA A 233 8.10 13.35 -8.26
C ALA A 233 7.49 11.97 -7.96
N SER A 234 6.23 11.92 -7.52
CA SER A 234 5.57 10.70 -7.04
C SER A 234 4.25 10.37 -7.74
N GLY A 235 3.86 11.14 -8.77
CA GLY A 235 2.72 10.83 -9.65
C GLY A 235 1.35 11.16 -9.06
N GLY A 236 1.25 12.21 -8.24
CA GLY A 236 0.00 12.63 -7.60
C GLY A 236 -1.16 12.87 -8.59
N THR A 237 -2.38 12.53 -8.17
CA THR A 237 -3.66 12.53 -8.92
C THR A 237 -4.20 13.92 -9.28
N GLY A 238 -3.37 14.95 -9.34
CA GLY A 238 -3.78 16.26 -9.84
C GLY A 238 -4.05 16.19 -11.35
N ASP A 239 -5.00 16.98 -11.83
CA ASP A 239 -5.30 17.19 -13.27
C ASP A 239 -4.12 17.85 -14.05
N GLY A 240 -2.89 17.75 -13.52
CA GLY A 240 -1.66 18.28 -14.06
C GLY A 240 -1.09 17.39 -15.16
N GLU A 241 -0.63 18.02 -16.23
CA GLU A 241 0.12 17.37 -17.30
C GLU A 241 1.30 16.58 -16.69
N ALA A 242 1.44 15.31 -17.09
CA ALA A 242 2.55 14.45 -16.70
C ALA A 242 3.88 15.21 -16.85
N SER A 243 4.64 15.34 -15.75
CA SER A 243 5.93 16.02 -15.80
C SER A 243 6.90 15.24 -16.71
N ASP A 244 7.65 15.97 -17.52
CA ASP A 244 8.66 15.49 -18.49
C ASP A 244 9.90 14.83 -17.81
N ALA A 245 9.76 14.41 -16.54
CA ALA A 245 10.83 13.96 -15.64
C ALA A 245 10.81 12.45 -15.34
N GLY A 246 9.82 11.71 -15.85
CA GLY A 246 9.76 10.25 -15.75
C GLY A 246 10.84 9.58 -16.59
N VAL A 247 11.47 8.53 -16.04
CA VAL A 247 12.31 7.64 -16.84
C VAL A 247 11.36 6.68 -17.55
N GLY A 248 11.45 6.64 -18.87
CA GLY A 248 10.89 5.55 -19.66
C GLY A 248 9.39 5.60 -19.91
N ALA A 249 8.93 6.68 -20.56
CA ALA A 249 7.68 6.63 -21.31
C ALA A 249 7.77 5.50 -22.36
N ALA A 250 6.98 4.44 -22.18
CA ALA A 250 6.87 3.36 -23.15
C ALA A 250 5.51 3.43 -23.84
N SER A 251 5.48 3.13 -25.13
CA SER A 251 4.25 3.11 -25.92
C SER A 251 4.07 1.79 -26.66
N GLY A 252 2.87 1.20 -26.64
CA GLY A 252 2.60 -0.09 -27.26
C GLY A 252 1.11 -0.36 -27.48
N GLY A 253 0.78 -1.62 -27.76
CA GLY A 253 -0.59 -2.08 -27.97
C GLY A 253 -0.66 -3.59 -28.08
N GLY A 254 -1.87 -4.14 -28.03
CA GLY A 254 -2.09 -5.59 -28.07
C GLY A 254 -3.53 -5.96 -27.80
N THR A 255 -3.85 -7.26 -27.93
CA THR A 255 -5.17 -7.79 -27.61
C THR A 255 -5.06 -8.78 -26.47
N LEU A 256 -5.92 -8.62 -25.46
CA LEU A 256 -6.01 -9.48 -24.29
C LEU A 256 -7.34 -10.27 -24.33
N PRO A 257 -7.29 -11.61 -24.46
CA PRO A 257 -8.44 -12.46 -24.21
C PRO A 257 -8.84 -12.40 -22.74
N LEU A 258 -10.12 -12.14 -22.46
CA LEU A 258 -10.68 -12.12 -21.11
C LEU A 258 -11.09 -13.52 -20.69
N VAL A 259 -10.09 -14.33 -20.32
CA VAL A 259 -10.25 -15.72 -19.84
C VAL A 259 -9.56 -15.87 -18.49
N ALA A 260 -9.95 -16.91 -17.72
CA ALA A 260 -9.40 -17.14 -16.39
C ALA A 260 -7.97 -17.69 -16.44
N GLU A 261 -7.66 -18.48 -17.46
CA GLU A 261 -6.39 -19.17 -17.62
C GLU A 261 -5.24 -18.19 -17.91
N GLY A 262 -4.11 -18.41 -17.24
CA GLY A 262 -2.87 -17.68 -17.49
C GLY A 262 -2.77 -16.29 -16.86
N GLY A 263 -3.71 -15.92 -15.97
CA GLY A 263 -3.67 -14.70 -15.18
C GLY A 263 -2.47 -14.58 -14.22
N ALA A 264 -2.43 -13.49 -13.46
CA ALA A 264 -1.33 -13.20 -12.55
C ALA A 264 -1.41 -13.99 -11.23
N GLY A 265 -0.42 -14.85 -11.02
CA GLY A 265 -0.31 -15.68 -9.82
C GLY A 265 -1.16 -16.96 -9.84
N PRO A 266 -1.15 -17.73 -8.74
CA PRO A 266 -0.43 -17.43 -7.51
C PRO A 266 1.09 -17.59 -7.66
N LEU A 267 1.85 -16.97 -6.77
CA LEU A 267 3.26 -17.26 -6.64
C LEU A 267 3.47 -18.71 -6.18
N THR A 268 4.29 -19.45 -6.91
CA THR A 268 4.57 -20.86 -6.61
C THR A 268 5.98 -21.03 -6.06
N GLY A 269 6.13 -21.83 -5.01
CA GLY A 269 7.42 -22.13 -4.40
C GLY A 269 7.34 -22.16 -2.87
N PRO A 270 8.43 -22.51 -2.18
CA PRO A 270 8.51 -22.30 -0.74
C PRO A 270 8.57 -20.80 -0.42
N PRO A 271 8.04 -20.35 0.73
CA PRO A 271 8.22 -18.97 1.16
C PRO A 271 9.69 -18.70 1.48
N PRO A 272 10.14 -17.43 1.39
CA PRO A 272 11.47 -17.04 1.84
C PRO A 272 11.74 -17.49 3.28
N GLU A 273 12.99 -17.86 3.58
CA GLU A 273 13.36 -18.31 4.92
C GLU A 273 13.20 -17.18 5.94
N GLY A 274 12.42 -17.44 7.00
CA GLY A 274 12.17 -16.46 8.05
C GLY A 274 11.04 -15.47 7.74
N ASP A 275 10.34 -15.62 6.61
CA ASP A 275 9.14 -14.85 6.32
C ASP A 275 7.98 -15.28 7.25
N PRO A 276 7.50 -14.39 8.15
CA PRO A 276 6.48 -14.73 9.13
C PRO A 276 5.10 -14.96 8.51
N LEU A 277 4.84 -14.40 7.32
CA LEU A 277 3.53 -14.45 6.65
C LEU A 277 3.58 -15.24 5.34
N GLY A 278 4.75 -15.67 4.87
CA GLY A 278 4.93 -16.31 3.56
C GLY A 278 3.92 -17.43 3.28
N ALA A 279 3.71 -18.36 4.21
CA ALA A 279 2.74 -19.44 4.02
C ALA A 279 1.29 -18.97 3.86
N LEU A 280 0.94 -17.79 4.40
CA LEU A 280 -0.38 -17.18 4.29
C LEU A 280 -0.54 -16.42 2.98
N VAL A 281 0.50 -15.71 2.54
CA VAL A 281 0.39 -14.73 1.44
C VAL A 281 0.75 -15.29 0.06
N LEU A 282 1.56 -16.35 -0.03
CA LEU A 282 1.99 -16.91 -1.33
C LEU A 282 0.82 -17.20 -2.30
N GLY A 283 -0.28 -17.73 -1.77
CA GLY A 283 -1.46 -18.08 -2.57
C GLY A 283 -2.24 -16.88 -3.11
N ILE A 284 -2.01 -15.68 -2.57
CA ILE A 284 -2.69 -14.44 -2.96
C ILE A 284 -1.72 -13.41 -3.56
N THR A 285 -0.41 -13.73 -3.57
CA THR A 285 0.64 -12.94 -4.20
C THR A 285 0.58 -13.10 -5.73
N PRO A 286 0.54 -12.00 -6.50
CA PRO A 286 0.58 -12.07 -7.95
C PRO A 286 1.96 -12.53 -8.43
N ALA A 287 1.99 -13.17 -9.59
CA ALA A 287 3.21 -13.58 -10.27
C ALA A 287 3.10 -13.25 -11.76
N ARG A 288 4.23 -13.37 -12.49
CA ARG A 288 4.26 -13.18 -13.95
C ARG A 288 3.16 -14.00 -14.62
N ALA A 289 2.30 -13.33 -15.37
CA ALA A 289 1.22 -13.95 -16.12
C ALA A 289 1.72 -14.53 -17.44
N THR A 290 0.99 -15.52 -17.97
CA THR A 290 1.24 -16.13 -19.29
C THR A 290 0.23 -15.69 -20.35
N ASN A 291 -0.93 -15.19 -19.92
CA ASN A 291 -1.92 -14.51 -20.74
C ASN A 291 -1.88 -13.02 -20.38
N ALA A 292 -1.08 -12.25 -21.12
CA ALA A 292 -0.89 -10.83 -20.88
C ALA A 292 -0.65 -10.06 -22.18
N VAL A 293 -1.02 -8.78 -22.18
CA VAL A 293 -0.43 -7.80 -23.11
C VAL A 293 0.77 -7.18 -22.41
N GLU A 294 1.94 -7.29 -23.04
CA GLU A 294 3.20 -6.87 -22.47
C GLU A 294 3.70 -5.58 -23.13
N LEU A 295 4.17 -4.64 -22.30
CA LEU A 295 4.86 -3.44 -22.74
C LEU A 295 6.22 -3.36 -22.02
N PRO A 296 7.32 -3.76 -22.69
CA PRO A 296 8.66 -3.56 -22.15
C PRO A 296 8.97 -2.08 -21.99
N LEU A 297 9.44 -1.69 -20.81
CA LEU A 297 9.90 -0.35 -20.53
C LEU A 297 11.34 -0.19 -21.04
N PRO A 298 11.68 0.94 -21.67
CA PRO A 298 13.05 1.20 -22.09
C PRO A 298 13.94 1.33 -20.85
N SER A 299 15.04 0.58 -20.82
CA SER A 299 16.11 0.79 -19.85
C SER A 299 17.13 1.80 -20.40
N SER A 300 17.60 2.72 -19.56
CA SER A 300 18.70 3.61 -19.91
C SER A 300 19.89 3.41 -18.98
N SER A 301 21.11 3.47 -19.52
CA SER A 301 22.35 3.40 -18.73
C SER A 301 22.56 4.62 -17.83
N ASP A 302 21.80 5.70 -18.06
CA ASP A 302 21.86 6.93 -17.26
C ASP A 302 21.08 6.80 -15.93
N ASP A 303 20.35 5.69 -15.74
CA ASP A 303 19.55 5.43 -14.55
C ASP A 303 20.29 4.70 -13.43
N ALA A 304 21.56 4.36 -13.62
CA ALA A 304 22.38 3.55 -12.71
C ALA A 304 22.67 4.18 -11.32
N ASN A 305 22.00 5.29 -10.96
CA ASN A 305 22.03 5.92 -9.64
C ASN A 305 20.67 6.57 -9.30
N ARG A 306 19.57 6.03 -9.84
CA ARG A 306 18.23 6.58 -9.64
C ARG A 306 17.29 5.50 -9.15
N LEU A 307 16.48 5.85 -8.16
CA LEU A 307 15.40 4.99 -7.68
C LEU A 307 14.10 5.34 -8.41
N LEU A 308 13.49 4.38 -9.10
CA LEU A 308 12.11 4.49 -9.57
C LEU A 308 11.23 4.52 -8.31
N LEU A 309 10.57 5.65 -8.07
CA LEU A 309 9.91 5.91 -6.80
C LEU A 309 8.61 6.68 -7.02
N GLY A 310 7.50 6.11 -6.59
CA GLY A 310 6.17 6.70 -6.73
C GLY A 310 5.23 5.81 -7.53
N ALA A 311 4.04 6.31 -7.81
CA ALA A 311 3.03 5.59 -8.58
C ALA A 311 3.29 5.73 -10.09
N PRO A 312 3.56 4.65 -10.83
CA PRO A 312 3.54 4.69 -12.29
C PRO A 312 2.18 5.14 -12.82
N VAL A 313 2.16 5.97 -13.86
CA VAL A 313 0.92 6.48 -14.47
C VAL A 313 0.69 5.76 -15.78
N LEU A 314 -0.39 4.97 -15.83
CA LEU A 314 -0.81 4.20 -16.99
C LEU A 314 -1.94 4.91 -17.73
N THR A 315 -1.73 5.20 -19.02
CA THR A 315 -2.78 5.64 -19.94
C THR A 315 -3.02 4.55 -20.98
N ILE A 316 -4.27 4.11 -21.13
CA ILE A 316 -4.67 3.12 -22.14
C ILE A 316 -5.79 3.66 -23.01
N THR A 317 -5.66 3.47 -24.32
CA THR A 317 -6.76 3.61 -25.29
C THR A 317 -7.13 2.23 -25.79
N TYR A 318 -8.40 1.87 -25.66
CA TYR A 318 -8.86 0.51 -25.85
C TYR A 318 -10.29 0.42 -26.38
N SER A 319 -10.61 -0.72 -26.98
CA SER A 319 -11.98 -1.09 -27.35
C SER A 319 -12.14 -2.60 -27.14
N GLY A 320 -13.37 -3.06 -26.96
CA GLY A 320 -13.64 -4.47 -26.77
C GLY A 320 -15.08 -4.73 -26.36
N THR A 321 -15.42 -6.00 -26.20
CA THR A 321 -16.74 -6.43 -25.74
C THR A 321 -16.60 -7.53 -24.71
N VAL A 322 -17.47 -7.52 -23.71
CA VAL A 322 -17.60 -8.60 -22.72
C VAL A 322 -19.08 -8.94 -22.54
N PRO A 323 -19.45 -10.20 -22.28
CA PRO A 323 -20.83 -10.54 -21.94
C PRO A 323 -21.38 -9.73 -20.75
N ASP A 324 -22.69 -9.53 -20.73
CA ASP A 324 -23.37 -8.93 -19.58
C ASP A 324 -23.20 -9.82 -18.34
N GLY A 325 -22.95 -9.19 -17.19
CA GLY A 325 -22.76 -9.84 -15.90
C GLY A 325 -22.81 -8.82 -14.76
N PRO A 326 -23.09 -9.26 -13.52
CA PRO A 326 -23.12 -8.38 -12.37
C PRO A 326 -21.72 -7.93 -11.91
N GLU A 327 -20.66 -8.66 -12.25
CA GLU A 327 -19.30 -8.37 -11.82
C GLU A 327 -18.76 -7.08 -12.46
N PRO A 328 -17.86 -6.34 -11.80
CA PRO A 328 -17.20 -5.20 -12.41
C PRO A 328 -16.33 -5.61 -13.60
N THR A 329 -16.25 -4.75 -14.62
CA THR A 329 -15.29 -4.95 -15.71
C THR A 329 -13.96 -4.32 -15.34
N ARG A 330 -12.92 -5.16 -15.25
CA ARG A 330 -11.55 -4.74 -14.95
C ARG A 330 -10.57 -5.47 -15.86
N VAL A 331 -9.44 -4.83 -16.10
CA VAL A 331 -8.17 -5.52 -16.36
C VAL A 331 -7.23 -5.19 -15.20
N PHE A 332 -6.11 -5.89 -15.08
CA PHE A 332 -5.15 -5.63 -14.01
C PHE A 332 -3.78 -5.31 -14.59
N ALA A 333 -3.07 -4.38 -13.96
CA ALA A 333 -1.75 -3.92 -14.37
C ALA A 333 -0.70 -4.26 -13.31
N GLN A 334 0.38 -4.92 -13.70
CA GLN A 334 1.54 -5.18 -12.84
C GLN A 334 2.84 -4.88 -13.57
N LEU A 335 3.88 -4.50 -12.84
CA LEU A 335 5.24 -4.42 -13.35
C LEU A 335 6.01 -5.68 -12.98
N VAL A 336 6.71 -6.25 -13.94
CA VAL A 336 7.56 -7.41 -13.74
C VAL A 336 8.99 -7.03 -14.00
N ASP A 337 9.86 -7.35 -13.05
CA ASP A 337 11.30 -7.26 -13.21
C ASP A 337 11.78 -8.44 -14.07
N GLU A 338 12.45 -8.13 -15.18
CA GLU A 338 12.95 -9.13 -16.12
C GLU A 338 14.19 -9.87 -15.60
N GLU A 339 14.95 -9.27 -14.68
CA GLU A 339 16.11 -9.92 -14.08
C GLU A 339 15.69 -11.01 -13.09
N THR A 340 14.77 -10.67 -12.18
CA THR A 340 14.31 -11.60 -11.14
C THR A 340 13.12 -12.45 -11.58
N GLY A 341 12.37 -12.00 -12.58
CA GLY A 341 11.09 -12.60 -13.00
C GLY A 341 9.95 -12.34 -12.02
N THR A 342 10.15 -11.48 -11.02
CA THR A 342 9.18 -11.19 -9.95
C THR A 342 8.34 -9.96 -10.25
N VAL A 343 7.13 -9.92 -9.70
CA VAL A 343 6.27 -8.73 -9.76
C VAL A 343 6.83 -7.69 -8.79
N VAL A 344 7.12 -6.49 -9.29
CA VAL A 344 7.71 -5.39 -8.51
C VAL A 344 6.79 -5.05 -7.34
N GLY A 345 7.33 -5.09 -6.12
CA GLY A 345 6.59 -4.82 -4.89
C GLY A 345 5.45 -5.81 -4.59
N ASN A 346 5.38 -6.95 -5.30
CA ASN A 346 4.22 -7.85 -5.27
C ASN A 346 2.90 -7.13 -5.65
N GLN A 347 2.99 -5.96 -6.29
CA GLN A 347 1.85 -5.09 -6.52
C GLN A 347 1.15 -5.38 -7.85
N ILE A 348 -0.17 -5.33 -7.82
CA ILE A 348 -1.02 -5.38 -9.01
C ILE A 348 -2.21 -4.44 -8.82
N THR A 349 -2.50 -3.62 -9.82
CA THR A 349 -3.56 -2.59 -9.73
C THR A 349 -4.76 -2.96 -10.62
N PRO A 350 -5.99 -2.96 -10.08
CA PRO A 350 -7.21 -3.06 -10.89
C PRO A 350 -7.42 -1.78 -11.71
N VAL A 351 -7.67 -1.94 -13.01
CA VAL A 351 -7.92 -0.85 -13.97
C VAL A 351 -9.36 -0.96 -14.47
N PRO A 352 -10.25 -0.02 -14.11
CA PRO A 352 -11.61 0.05 -14.65
C PRO A 352 -11.62 0.21 -16.17
N VAL A 353 -12.40 -0.61 -16.86
CA VAL A 353 -12.56 -0.53 -18.32
C VAL A 353 -14.03 -0.64 -18.75
N VAL A 354 -14.40 0.04 -19.83
CA VAL A 354 -15.73 -0.04 -20.46
C VAL A 354 -15.65 -0.80 -21.77
N LEU A 355 -16.33 -1.95 -21.87
CA LEU A 355 -16.25 -2.86 -23.01
C LEU A 355 -17.61 -3.00 -23.71
N ASP A 356 -18.06 -1.89 -24.30
CA ASP A 356 -19.34 -1.74 -25.01
C ASP A 356 -19.19 -1.75 -26.54
N GLY A 357 -17.98 -2.06 -27.04
CA GLY A 357 -17.61 -2.04 -28.46
C GLY A 357 -17.17 -0.67 -28.98
N ALA A 358 -17.27 0.40 -28.20
CA ALA A 358 -16.68 1.70 -28.53
C ALA A 358 -15.22 1.80 -28.08
N GLU A 359 -14.51 2.80 -28.59
CA GLU A 359 -13.17 3.16 -28.11
C GLU A 359 -13.29 4.07 -26.88
N HIS A 360 -12.48 3.79 -25.87
CA HIS A 360 -12.38 4.53 -24.61
C HIS A 360 -10.92 4.78 -24.28
N THR A 361 -10.66 5.82 -23.49
CA THR A 361 -9.34 6.11 -22.92
C THR A 361 -9.48 6.29 -21.41
N THR A 362 -8.54 5.74 -20.65
CA THR A 362 -8.44 5.99 -19.21
C THR A 362 -6.98 6.20 -18.80
N THR A 363 -6.77 7.02 -17.78
CA THR A 363 -5.48 7.29 -17.15
C THR A 363 -5.60 7.01 -15.67
N ILE A 364 -4.70 6.21 -15.11
CA ILE A 364 -4.76 5.80 -13.71
C ILE A 364 -3.36 5.65 -13.10
N PRO A 365 -3.13 6.07 -11.85
CA PRO A 365 -1.94 5.68 -11.11
C PRO A 365 -1.99 4.19 -10.73
N LEU A 366 -0.87 3.49 -10.88
CA LEU A 366 -0.67 2.15 -10.34
C LEU A 366 -0.32 2.24 -8.84
N GLU A 367 -0.07 1.11 -8.18
CA GLU A 367 0.50 1.12 -6.83
C GLU A 367 1.88 1.79 -6.83
N THR A 368 2.20 2.53 -5.77
CA THR A 368 3.54 3.08 -5.56
C THR A 368 4.59 1.97 -5.51
N ILE A 369 5.70 2.17 -6.24
CA ILE A 369 6.86 1.29 -6.23
C ILE A 369 8.11 2.00 -5.71
N ALA A 370 9.08 1.22 -5.25
CA ALA A 370 10.46 1.61 -5.01
C ALA A 370 11.36 0.54 -5.65
N HIS A 371 12.10 0.89 -6.70
CA HIS A 371 12.86 -0.09 -7.48
C HIS A 371 14.06 0.53 -8.22
N GLU A 372 15.22 -0.11 -8.18
CA GLU A 372 16.36 0.27 -9.02
C GLU A 372 16.19 -0.31 -10.46
N PRO A 373 16.41 0.45 -11.54
CA PRO A 373 16.06 0.07 -12.92
C PRO A 373 16.94 -1.02 -13.59
N GLY A 374 17.75 -1.77 -12.85
CA GLY A 374 18.91 -2.56 -13.33
C GLY A 374 18.65 -3.74 -14.27
N GLY A 375 17.42 -4.27 -14.37
CA GLY A 375 17.08 -5.49 -15.12
C GLY A 375 16.22 -5.30 -16.36
N GLY A 376 15.64 -4.11 -16.54
CA GLY A 376 14.50 -3.89 -17.42
C GLY A 376 13.18 -4.30 -16.76
N LEU A 377 12.15 -3.50 -16.98
CA LEU A 377 10.81 -3.73 -16.45
C LEU A 377 9.84 -3.99 -17.60
N THR A 378 8.85 -4.84 -17.38
CA THR A 378 7.75 -5.08 -18.31
C THR A 378 6.42 -4.84 -17.62
N LEU A 379 5.60 -3.94 -18.17
CA LEU A 379 4.20 -3.86 -17.80
C LEU A 379 3.45 -5.07 -18.38
N GLN A 380 2.68 -5.76 -17.53
CA GLN A 380 1.70 -6.75 -17.95
C GLN A 380 0.28 -6.25 -17.68
N LEU A 381 -0.56 -6.21 -18.72
CA LEU A 381 -2.01 -6.11 -18.59
C LEU A 381 -2.62 -7.51 -18.66
N VAL A 382 -3.36 -7.91 -17.63
CA VAL A 382 -3.89 -9.27 -17.44
C VAL A 382 -5.38 -9.26 -17.17
N ALA A 383 -6.06 -10.36 -17.50
CA ALA A 383 -7.51 -10.48 -17.32
C ALA A 383 -7.91 -10.85 -15.89
N THR A 384 -7.08 -11.64 -15.19
CA THR A 384 -7.35 -12.14 -13.85
C THR A 384 -6.10 -12.14 -12.99
N THR A 385 -6.30 -12.16 -11.68
CA THR A 385 -5.23 -12.29 -10.68
C THR A 385 -5.78 -12.99 -9.45
N VAL A 386 -4.92 -13.60 -8.64
CA VAL A 386 -5.28 -14.15 -7.33
C VAL A 386 -5.51 -13.08 -6.25
N SER A 387 -5.09 -11.84 -6.48
CA SER A 387 -5.15 -10.79 -5.46
C SER A 387 -6.54 -10.13 -5.33
N PHE A 388 -7.31 -10.10 -6.42
CA PHE A 388 -8.59 -9.41 -6.52
C PHE A 388 -9.72 -10.34 -6.98
N SER A 389 -10.97 -9.91 -6.76
CA SER A 389 -12.17 -10.61 -7.26
C SER A 389 -12.13 -10.75 -8.78
N VAL A 390 -12.69 -11.84 -9.30
CA VAL A 390 -12.70 -12.13 -10.74
C VAL A 390 -13.61 -11.13 -11.47
N PRO A 391 -13.13 -10.43 -12.52
CA PRO A 391 -13.96 -9.53 -13.31
C PRO A 391 -14.82 -10.31 -14.31
N ARG A 392 -15.64 -9.60 -15.10
CA ARG A 392 -16.36 -10.21 -16.23
C ARG A 392 -15.39 -10.82 -17.26
N LEU A 393 -15.67 -12.06 -17.68
CA LEU A 393 -14.90 -12.84 -18.65
C LEU A 393 -15.74 -13.23 -19.88
N GLY A 394 -15.10 -13.76 -20.92
CA GLY A 394 -15.77 -14.31 -22.12
C GLY A 394 -15.74 -13.40 -23.36
N GLY A 395 -14.83 -12.43 -23.39
CA GLY A 395 -14.62 -11.50 -24.51
C GLY A 395 -13.14 -11.19 -24.73
N GLU A 396 -12.84 -10.04 -25.32
CA GLU A 396 -11.48 -9.54 -25.49
C GLU A 396 -11.41 -8.01 -25.41
N VAL A 397 -10.23 -7.50 -25.09
CA VAL A 397 -9.91 -6.07 -25.11
C VAL A 397 -8.73 -5.87 -26.04
N THR A 398 -8.87 -4.97 -27.01
CA THR A 398 -7.76 -4.50 -27.84
C THR A 398 -7.34 -3.12 -27.36
N PHE A 399 -6.09 -3.01 -26.92
CA PHE A 399 -5.44 -1.75 -26.60
C PHE A 399 -4.79 -1.19 -27.87
N SER A 400 -5.35 -0.12 -28.41
CA SER A 400 -4.81 0.60 -29.57
C SER A 400 -3.61 1.47 -29.20
N ALA A 401 -3.56 1.92 -27.94
CA ALA A 401 -2.39 2.59 -27.34
C ALA A 401 -2.28 2.24 -25.85
N ILE A 402 -1.06 1.98 -25.40
CA ILE A 402 -0.69 1.82 -23.99
C ILE A 402 0.49 2.75 -23.78
N GLU A 403 0.39 3.64 -22.81
CA GLU A 403 1.45 4.57 -22.40
C GLU A 403 1.68 4.40 -20.89
N LEU A 404 2.94 4.23 -20.49
CA LEU A 404 3.30 4.12 -19.08
C LEU A 404 4.43 5.09 -18.77
N THR A 405 4.25 5.91 -17.73
CA THR A 405 5.30 6.77 -17.18
C THR A 405 5.66 6.29 -15.78
N VAL A 406 6.95 6.11 -15.50
CA VAL A 406 7.43 5.69 -14.17
C VAL A 406 8.16 6.86 -13.50
N PRO A 407 7.70 7.33 -12.33
CA PRO A 407 8.35 8.42 -11.61
C PRO A 407 9.70 8.01 -11.06
N VAL A 408 10.62 8.97 -10.96
CA VAL A 408 11.98 8.73 -10.51
C VAL A 408 12.41 9.77 -9.50
N ALA A 409 12.88 9.30 -8.35
CA ALA A 409 13.43 10.16 -7.32
C ALA A 409 14.72 10.83 -7.81
N THR A 410 14.80 12.15 -7.60
CA THR A 410 16.01 12.94 -7.87
C THR A 410 16.69 13.43 -6.59
N ALA A 411 15.98 13.39 -5.46
CA ALA A 411 16.47 13.87 -4.17
C ALA A 411 17.01 12.77 -3.26
N LEU A 412 16.76 11.48 -3.57
CA LEU A 412 17.31 10.36 -2.81
C LEU A 412 18.78 10.12 -3.17
N ALA A 413 19.56 9.82 -2.14
CA ALA A 413 20.95 9.38 -2.27
C ALA A 413 21.18 8.09 -1.48
N PRO A 414 22.17 7.26 -1.87
CA PRO A 414 22.60 6.14 -1.05
C PRO A 414 22.97 6.60 0.37
N ALA A 415 22.44 5.90 1.39
CA ALA A 415 22.53 6.26 2.80
C ALA A 415 23.82 5.78 3.49
#